data_AF-A0A7S4MAT4-F1
#
_entry.id   AF-A0A7S4MAT4-F1
#
_cell.length_a   1.000
_cell.length_b   1.000
_cell.length_c   1.000
_cell.angle_alpha   90.00
_cell.angle_beta   90.00
_cell.angle_gamma   90.00
#
_symmetry.space_group_name_H-M   'P 1'
#
loop_
_entity.id
_entity.type
_entity.pdbx_description
1 polymer ?
#
loop_
_entity_poly.entity_id
_entity_poly.type
_entity_poly.pdbx_seq_one_letter_code
_entity_poly.pdbx_strand_id
1 'polypeptide(L)'
;RNDLYATVKASMVHLYNNTNIPEGIARTDALLENLWCVVVCCTAVVPLIIIGPPGCSKTLSFSIAQDNLTRRVNQAELYKKLSSLETFRYQCTPQSTDSEIVSRYETAICRQSQFNVDQYGAQESMVNLTRCVVFLDEAGLSEEVPLKAIHHYLDHPK
;
A
#
# COMPACT_ATOMS: atom_id res chain seq x y z
N ARG A 1 9.61 21.06 -20.60
CA ARG A 1 9.68 19.58 -20.45
C ARG A 1 10.42 19.11 -19.18
N ASN A 2 11.20 19.96 -18.49
CA ASN A 2 11.87 19.65 -17.20
C ASN A 2 11.02 19.86 -15.94
N ASP A 3 9.75 20.23 -16.07
CA ASP A 3 8.93 20.66 -14.92
C ASP A 3 8.24 19.49 -14.19
N LEU A 4 7.79 18.47 -14.94
CA LEU A 4 7.04 17.34 -14.35
C LEU A 4 7.90 16.49 -13.41
N TYR A 5 9.11 16.10 -13.85
CA TYR A 5 9.99 15.27 -13.02
C TYR A 5 10.42 16.00 -11.75
N ALA A 6 10.73 17.30 -11.87
CA ALA A 6 11.07 18.14 -10.73
C ALA A 6 9.89 18.25 -9.74
N THR A 7 8.67 18.43 -10.25
CA THR A 7 7.45 18.50 -9.44
C THR A 7 7.16 17.18 -8.72
N VAL A 8 7.25 16.05 -9.43
CA VAL A 8 7.07 14.72 -8.82
C VAL A 8 8.13 14.47 -7.75
N LYS A 9 9.40 14.75 -8.04
CA LYS A 9 10.47 14.60 -7.05
C LYS A 9 10.26 15.49 -5.83
N ALA A 10 9.83 16.75 -6.03
CA ALA A 10 9.48 17.63 -4.92
C ALA A 10 8.34 17.07 -4.07
N SER A 11 7.32 16.46 -4.68
CA SER A 11 6.22 15.81 -3.97
C SER A 11 6.67 14.58 -3.17
N MET A 12 7.61 13.78 -3.70
CA MET A 12 8.21 12.65 -3.00
C MET A 12 8.96 13.10 -1.74
N VAL A 13 9.76 14.16 -1.88
CA VAL A 13 10.49 14.76 -0.75
C VAL A 13 9.52 15.35 0.28
N HIS A 14 8.47 16.03 -0.18
CA HIS A 14 7.45 16.58 0.72
C HIS A 14 6.75 15.49 1.52
N LEU A 15 6.34 14.39 0.87
CA LEU A 15 5.74 13.25 1.56
C LEU A 15 6.69 12.71 2.63
N TYR A 16 7.93 12.37 2.26
CA TYR A 16 8.92 11.81 3.16
C TYR A 16 9.18 12.67 4.40
N ASN A 17 9.30 13.99 4.23
CA ASN A 17 9.51 14.92 5.34
C ASN A 17 8.31 15.01 6.29
N ASN A 18 7.13 14.57 5.86
CA ASN A 18 5.90 14.50 6.65
C ASN A 18 5.53 13.07 7.06
N THR A 19 6.43 12.10 6.81
CA THR A 19 6.29 10.71 7.23
C THR A 19 7.07 10.50 8.52
N ASN A 20 6.49 9.79 9.48
CA ASN A 20 7.22 9.29 10.63
C ASN A 20 8.12 8.14 10.17
N ILE A 21 9.41 8.43 9.94
CA ILE A 21 10.43 7.47 9.55
C ILE A 21 11.14 6.94 10.81
N PRO A 22 11.28 5.61 10.98
CA PRO A 22 12.06 5.05 12.10
C PRO A 22 13.52 5.52 12.10
N GLU A 23 14.13 5.59 13.28
CA GLU A 23 15.55 5.93 13.40
C GLU A 23 16.44 4.92 12.66
N GLY A 24 17.57 5.40 12.12
CA GLY A 24 18.54 4.57 11.41
C GLY A 24 18.18 4.26 9.95
N ILE A 25 17.06 4.75 9.43
CA ILE A 25 16.69 4.58 8.01
C ILE A 25 17.31 5.68 7.15
N ALA A 26 18.19 5.29 6.22
CA ALA A 26 18.78 6.21 5.26
C ALA A 26 17.75 6.68 4.22
N ARG A 27 17.76 7.99 3.93
CA ARG A 27 16.96 8.58 2.84
C ARG A 27 17.61 8.30 1.49
N THR A 28 17.23 7.19 0.87
CA THR A 28 17.65 6.82 -0.50
C THR A 28 16.61 7.25 -1.53
N ASP A 29 17.02 7.45 -2.79
CA ASP A 29 16.07 7.71 -3.88
C ASP A 29 15.08 6.54 -4.04
N ALA A 30 15.54 5.29 -3.89
CA ALA A 30 14.67 4.11 -3.96
C ALA A 30 13.60 4.09 -2.86
N LEU A 31 13.95 4.47 -1.62
CA LEU A 31 12.99 4.59 -0.53
C LEU A 31 11.99 5.71 -0.79
N LEU A 32 12.45 6.87 -1.27
CA LEU A 32 11.59 8.01 -1.61
C LEU A 32 10.54 7.64 -2.66
N GLU A 33 10.99 7.02 -3.76
CA GLU A 33 10.11 6.62 -4.86
C GLU A 33 9.13 5.54 -4.41
N ASN A 34 9.60 4.47 -3.78
CA ASN A 34 8.73 3.38 -3.36
C ASN A 34 7.72 3.83 -2.30
N LEU A 35 8.13 4.62 -1.31
CA LEU A 35 7.23 5.14 -0.27
C LEU A 35 6.13 6.01 -0.88
N TRP A 36 6.50 6.90 -1.81
CA TRP A 36 5.54 7.76 -2.49
C TRP A 36 4.56 6.97 -3.33
N CYS A 37 5.05 6.01 -4.14
CA CYS A 37 4.20 5.13 -4.92
C CYS A 37 3.22 4.36 -4.03
N VAL A 38 3.68 3.74 -2.92
CA VAL A 38 2.81 2.99 -2.01
C VAL A 38 1.72 3.88 -1.43
N VAL A 39 2.07 5.04 -0.88
CA VAL A 39 1.08 5.93 -0.24
C VAL A 39 0.04 6.42 -1.25
N VAL A 40 0.48 6.84 -2.42
CA VAL A 40 -0.40 7.34 -3.49
C VAL A 40 -1.30 6.21 -4.00
N CYS A 41 -0.73 5.06 -4.35
CA CYS A 41 -1.49 3.93 -4.90
C CYS A 41 -2.49 3.35 -3.89
N CYS A 42 -2.13 3.21 -2.61
CA CYS A 42 -3.06 2.77 -1.57
C CYS A 42 -4.22 3.76 -1.38
N THR A 43 -3.95 5.06 -1.40
CA THR A 43 -4.98 6.09 -1.25
C THR A 43 -5.89 6.18 -2.49
N ALA A 44 -5.31 6.08 -3.68
CA ALA A 44 -6.02 6.15 -4.95
C ALA A 44 -6.69 4.82 -5.36
N VAL A 45 -6.48 3.75 -4.58
CA VAL A 45 -6.96 2.39 -4.88
C VAL A 45 -6.46 1.92 -6.26
N VAL A 46 -5.18 2.16 -6.53
CA VAL A 46 -4.50 1.71 -7.75
C VAL A 46 -3.60 0.54 -7.38
N PRO A 47 -3.73 -0.63 -8.05
CA PRO A 47 -2.82 -1.74 -7.80
C PRO A 47 -1.37 -1.38 -8.14
N LEU A 48 -0.44 -1.73 -7.26
CA LEU A 48 0.98 -1.39 -7.37
C LEU A 48 1.84 -2.65 -7.33
N ILE A 49 2.73 -2.78 -8.32
CA ILE A 49 3.73 -3.84 -8.40
C ILE A 49 5.10 -3.18 -8.37
N ILE A 50 5.93 -3.52 -7.37
CA ILE A 50 7.30 -3.01 -7.23
C ILE A 50 8.27 -4.16 -7.45
N ILE A 51 9.00 -4.11 -8.57
CA ILE A 51 10.03 -5.11 -8.93
C ILE A 51 11.39 -4.45 -8.84
N GLY A 52 12.36 -5.14 -8.26
CA GLY A 52 13.74 -4.68 -8.23
C GLY A 52 14.64 -5.60 -7.41
N PRO A 53 15.97 -5.37 -7.42
CA PRO A 53 16.93 -6.16 -6.66
C PRO A 53 16.62 -6.21 -5.15
N PRO A 54 17.12 -7.24 -4.42
CA PRO A 54 17.08 -7.23 -2.96
C PRO A 54 17.81 -6.01 -2.41
N GLY A 55 17.31 -5.47 -1.29
CA GLY A 55 17.90 -4.27 -0.66
C GLY A 55 17.42 -2.92 -1.20
N CYS A 56 16.55 -2.87 -2.22
CA CYS A 56 16.00 -1.60 -2.74
C CYS A 56 14.80 -1.04 -1.95
N SER A 57 14.74 -1.28 -0.63
CA SER A 57 13.72 -0.71 0.28
C SER A 57 12.26 -0.99 -0.09
N LYS A 58 11.95 -2.02 -0.88
CA LYS A 58 10.58 -2.34 -1.35
C LYS A 58 9.63 -2.63 -0.18
N THR A 59 9.85 -3.73 0.53
CA THR A 59 9.05 -4.14 1.70
C THR A 59 9.12 -3.11 2.82
N LEU A 60 10.29 -2.51 3.05
CA LEU A 60 10.49 -1.47 4.06
C LEU A 60 9.59 -0.25 3.80
N SER A 61 9.54 0.24 2.56
CA SER A 61 8.73 1.39 2.18
C SER A 61 7.24 1.14 2.43
N PHE A 62 6.76 -0.08 2.14
CA PHE A 62 5.39 -0.47 2.43
C PHE A 62 5.10 -0.50 3.93
N SER A 63 5.99 -1.08 4.75
CA SER A 63 5.82 -1.10 6.20
C SER A 63 5.77 0.32 6.80
N ILE A 64 6.64 1.22 6.34
CA ILE A 64 6.61 2.63 6.75
C ILE A 64 5.30 3.30 6.33
N ALA A 65 4.83 3.07 5.10
CA ALA A 65 3.56 3.61 4.61
C ALA A 65 2.38 3.09 5.45
N GLN A 66 2.33 1.80 5.72
CA GLN A 66 1.31 1.14 6.55
C GLN A 66 1.28 1.75 7.95
N ASP A 67 2.43 1.93 8.59
CA ASP A 67 2.52 2.52 9.93
C ASP A 67 1.98 3.95 9.99
N ASN A 68 2.18 4.73 8.92
CA ASN A 68 1.73 6.11 8.83
C ASN A 68 0.28 6.24 8.35
N LEU A 69 -0.22 5.30 7.55
CA LEU A 69 -1.62 5.27 7.07
C LEU A 69 -2.55 4.56 8.07
N THR A 70 -2.04 3.76 9.00
CA THR A 70 -2.87 3.22 10.09
C THR A 70 -3.29 4.36 11.01
N ARG A 71 -4.59 4.51 11.28
CA ARG A 71 -5.10 5.56 12.17
C ARG A 71 -4.50 5.44 13.57
N ARG A 72 -3.74 6.45 13.98
CA ARG A 72 -3.05 6.53 15.28
C ARG A 72 -3.27 7.91 15.91
N VAL A 73 -3.21 7.99 17.24
CA VAL A 73 -3.40 9.25 17.99
C VAL A 73 -2.38 10.32 17.58
N ASN A 74 -1.13 9.92 17.31
CA ASN A 74 -0.01 10.81 16.96
C ASN A 74 0.35 10.77 15.47
N GLN A 75 -0.65 10.60 14.59
CA GLN A 75 -0.43 10.58 13.15
C GLN A 75 -0.05 11.99 12.64
N ALA A 76 0.84 12.06 11.64
CA ALA A 76 1.18 13.33 11.01
C ALA A 76 -0.03 13.95 10.27
N GLU A 77 -0.11 15.28 10.24
CA GLU A 77 -1.26 16.02 9.67
C GLU A 77 -1.55 15.67 8.22
N LEU A 78 -0.52 15.34 7.43
CA LEU A 78 -0.68 14.89 6.05
C LEU A 78 -1.50 13.59 5.99
N TYR A 79 -1.14 12.60 6.80
CA TYR A 79 -1.75 11.27 6.79
C TYR A 79 -3.13 11.25 7.43
N LYS A 80 -3.43 12.17 8.36
CA LYS A 80 -4.80 12.35 8.88
C LYS A 80 -5.80 12.66 7.78
N LYS A 81 -5.37 13.28 6.68
CA LYS A 81 -6.24 13.65 5.54
C LYS A 81 -6.44 12.51 4.55
N LEU A 82 -5.64 11.44 4.66
CA LEU A 82 -5.70 10.27 3.79
C LEU A 82 -6.58 9.19 4.42
N SER A 83 -7.00 8.21 3.61
CA SER A 83 -7.72 7.05 4.10
C SER A 83 -6.83 6.20 5.01
N SER A 84 -7.42 5.66 6.08
CA SER A 84 -6.74 4.69 6.95
C SER A 84 -6.51 3.37 6.21
N LEU A 85 -5.43 2.66 6.53
CA LEU A 85 -5.09 1.38 5.91
C LEU A 85 -5.25 0.21 6.90
N GLU A 86 -5.94 -0.85 6.48
CA GLU A 86 -5.90 -2.18 7.11
C GLU A 86 -5.24 -3.15 6.13
N THR A 87 -4.21 -3.89 6.56
CA THR A 87 -3.37 -4.69 5.66
C THR A 87 -3.53 -6.18 5.90
N PHE A 88 -3.69 -6.92 4.80
CA PHE A 88 -3.69 -8.38 4.75
C PHE A 88 -2.40 -8.83 4.07
N ARG A 89 -1.40 -9.20 4.86
CA ARG A 89 -0.09 -9.62 4.37
C ARG A 89 -0.07 -11.10 4.02
N TYR A 90 0.56 -11.43 2.90
CA TYR A 90 0.90 -12.79 2.52
C TYR A 90 2.32 -12.80 1.94
N GLN A 91 3.18 -13.64 2.51
CA GLN A 91 4.55 -13.81 2.02
C GLN A 91 4.56 -15.03 1.11
N CYS A 92 4.86 -14.81 -0.17
CA CYS A 92 4.91 -15.88 -1.15
C CYS A 92 6.16 -16.76 -0.94
N THR A 93 5.98 -18.04 -1.18
CA THR A 93 7.03 -19.07 -1.20
C THR A 93 6.96 -19.83 -2.53
N PRO A 94 7.94 -20.67 -2.87
CA PRO A 94 7.86 -21.52 -4.06
C PRO A 94 6.67 -22.50 -4.07
N GLN A 95 6.04 -22.75 -2.90
CA GLN A 95 4.89 -23.63 -2.74
C GLN A 95 3.57 -22.87 -2.55
N SER A 96 3.58 -21.53 -2.68
CA SER A 96 2.38 -20.73 -2.55
C SER A 96 1.33 -21.14 -3.58
N THR A 97 0.08 -21.28 -3.12
CA THR A 97 -1.03 -21.69 -3.99
C THR A 97 -1.97 -20.52 -4.31
N ASP A 98 -2.62 -20.57 -5.46
CA ASP A 98 -3.65 -19.61 -5.85
C ASP A 98 -4.78 -19.53 -4.80
N SER A 99 -5.19 -20.67 -4.25
CA SER A 99 -6.25 -20.74 -3.24
C SER A 99 -5.92 -19.98 -1.96
N GLU A 100 -4.67 -19.98 -1.53
CA GLU A 100 -4.25 -19.22 -0.34
C GLU A 100 -4.32 -17.71 -0.59
N ILE A 101 -3.85 -17.26 -1.76
CA ILE A 101 -3.88 -15.85 -2.15
C ILE A 101 -5.33 -15.38 -2.33
N VAL A 102 -6.15 -16.15 -3.03
CA VAL A 102 -7.60 -15.89 -3.19
C VAL A 102 -8.28 -15.77 -1.83
N SER A 103 -8.01 -16.69 -0.89
CA SER A 103 -8.55 -16.63 0.47
C SER A 103 -8.16 -15.33 1.19
N ARG A 104 -6.95 -14.79 0.97
CA ARG A 104 -6.54 -13.49 1.52
C ARG A 104 -7.34 -12.34 0.90
N TYR A 105 -7.52 -12.33 -0.41
CA TYR A 105 -8.35 -11.33 -1.09
C TYR A 105 -9.81 -11.37 -0.61
N GLU A 106 -10.41 -12.55 -0.51
CA GLU A 106 -11.77 -12.71 0.00
C GLU A 106 -11.92 -12.20 1.43
N THR A 107 -10.94 -12.49 2.30
CA THR A 107 -10.90 -11.97 3.67
C THR A 107 -10.84 -10.44 3.68
N ALA A 108 -9.98 -9.86 2.83
CA ALA A 108 -9.84 -8.40 2.72
C ALA A 108 -11.13 -7.74 2.19
N ILE A 109 -11.79 -8.34 1.19
CA ILE A 109 -13.07 -7.85 0.65
C ILE A 109 -14.19 -7.93 1.68
N CYS A 110 -14.26 -9.04 2.43
CA CYS A 110 -15.22 -9.22 3.51
C CYS A 110 -15.00 -8.18 4.62
N ARG A 111 -13.74 -7.84 4.93
CA ARG A 111 -13.42 -6.79 5.88
C ARG A 111 -13.78 -5.40 5.35
N GLN A 112 -13.50 -5.13 4.08
CA GLN A 112 -13.82 -3.84 3.44
C GLN A 112 -15.33 -3.58 3.44
N SER A 113 -16.16 -4.61 3.20
CA SER A 113 -17.62 -4.44 3.20
C SER A 113 -18.17 -4.03 4.56
N GLN A 114 -17.58 -4.51 5.67
CA GLN A 114 -17.95 -4.08 7.02
C GLN A 114 -17.69 -2.58 7.22
N PHE A 115 -16.53 -2.09 6.76
CA PHE A 115 -16.21 -0.66 6.84
C PHE A 115 -17.11 0.22 5.97
N ASN A 116 -17.62 -0.30 4.85
CA ASN A 116 -18.53 0.44 3.99
C ASN A 116 -19.95 0.54 4.61
N VAL A 117 -20.40 -0.51 5.33
CA VAL A 117 -21.69 -0.50 6.04
C VAL A 117 -21.67 0.48 7.21
N ASP A 118 -20.58 0.50 7.98
CA ASP A 118 -20.41 1.42 9.13
C ASP A 118 -20.40 2.90 8.69
N GLN A 119 -20.11 3.18 7.42
CA GLN A 119 -20.02 4.53 6.86
C GLN A 119 -21.31 5.04 6.21
N TYR A 120 -22.34 4.21 6.05
CA TYR A 120 -23.59 4.57 5.35
C TYR A 120 -24.41 5.70 6.04
N GLY A 121 -24.00 6.14 7.24
CA GLY A 121 -24.59 7.27 7.97
C GLY A 121 -23.64 8.46 8.22
N ALA A 122 -22.38 8.40 7.78
CA ALA A 122 -21.40 9.46 7.97
C ALA A 122 -21.10 10.13 6.62
N GLN A 123 -21.05 11.47 6.60
CA GLN A 123 -20.70 12.24 5.41
C GLN A 123 -19.36 11.74 4.86
N GLU A 124 -19.34 11.18 3.63
CA GLU A 124 -18.16 10.57 3.01
C GLU A 124 -17.04 11.61 2.85
N SER A 125 -16.19 11.72 3.87
CA SER A 125 -14.95 12.47 3.82
C SER A 125 -13.80 11.48 3.79
N MET A 126 -12.82 11.72 2.92
CA MET A 126 -11.65 10.86 2.72
C MET A 126 -10.91 10.51 4.04
N VAL A 127 -11.01 11.42 5.03
CA VAL A 127 -10.50 11.36 6.41
C VAL A 127 -11.07 10.21 7.25
N ASN A 128 -12.27 9.71 6.91
CA ASN A 128 -12.99 8.68 7.67
C ASN A 128 -13.02 7.33 6.96
N LEU A 129 -12.47 7.23 5.75
CA LEU A 129 -12.42 5.98 5.00
C LEU A 129 -11.32 5.07 5.56
N THR A 130 -11.64 3.80 5.80
CA THR A 130 -10.66 2.73 5.97
C THR A 130 -10.63 1.88 4.70
N ARG A 131 -9.42 1.58 4.21
CA ARG A 131 -9.17 0.78 3.02
C ARG A 131 -8.40 -0.49 3.40
N CYS A 132 -8.89 -1.63 2.96
CA CYS A 132 -8.23 -2.92 3.09
C CYS A 132 -7.28 -3.10 1.91
N VAL A 133 -6.03 -3.45 2.17
CA VAL A 133 -5.02 -3.72 1.13
C VAL A 133 -4.41 -5.10 1.34
N VAL A 134 -4.38 -5.88 0.27
CA VAL A 134 -3.62 -7.14 0.23
C VAL A 134 -2.19 -6.83 -0.16
N PHE A 135 -1.23 -7.18 0.69
CA PHE A 135 0.19 -7.02 0.43
C PHE A 135 0.82 -8.39 0.20
N LEU A 136 1.21 -8.64 -1.05
CA LEU A 136 1.92 -9.85 -1.47
C LEU A 136 3.41 -9.57 -1.51
N ASP A 137 4.17 -10.20 -0.62
CA ASP A 137 5.63 -10.09 -0.57
C ASP A 137 6.28 -11.25 -1.31
N GLU A 138 7.43 -11.02 -1.94
CA GLU A 138 8.19 -12.05 -2.66
C GLU A 138 7.39 -12.85 -3.71
N ALA A 139 6.38 -12.22 -4.33
CA ALA A 139 5.50 -12.85 -5.33
C ALA A 139 6.23 -13.40 -6.57
N GLY A 140 7.48 -13.00 -6.80
CA GLY A 140 8.33 -13.52 -7.87
C GLY A 140 8.99 -14.88 -7.59
N LEU A 141 8.86 -15.43 -6.38
CA LEU A 141 9.47 -16.72 -6.00
C LEU A 141 8.64 -17.95 -6.36
N SER A 142 7.35 -17.79 -6.71
CA SER A 142 6.50 -18.92 -7.11
C SER A 142 6.78 -19.33 -8.56
N GLU A 143 7.03 -20.62 -8.78
CA GLU A 143 7.26 -21.20 -10.13
C GLU A 143 5.97 -21.22 -10.96
N GLU A 144 4.84 -21.55 -10.30
CA GLU A 144 3.50 -21.36 -10.85
C GLU A 144 2.98 -20.01 -10.39
N VAL A 145 3.25 -19.01 -11.22
CA VAL A 145 2.92 -17.62 -11.01
C VAL A 145 1.44 -17.46 -10.61
N PRO A 146 1.13 -17.05 -9.36
CA PRO A 146 -0.25 -16.84 -8.90
C PRO A 146 -0.96 -15.64 -9.54
N LEU A 147 -0.30 -14.98 -10.50
CA LEU A 147 -0.79 -13.79 -11.17
C LEU A 147 -2.07 -14.03 -11.97
N LYS A 148 -2.35 -15.27 -12.41
CA LYS A 148 -3.62 -15.57 -13.09
C LYS A 148 -4.82 -15.38 -12.15
N ALA A 149 -4.72 -15.86 -10.92
CA ALA A 149 -5.75 -15.66 -9.91
C ALA A 149 -5.84 -14.19 -9.47
N ILE A 150 -4.71 -13.48 -9.43
CA ILE A 150 -4.65 -12.08 -9.00
C ILE A 150 -5.21 -11.11 -10.06
N HIS A 151 -5.06 -11.40 -11.37
CA HIS A 151 -5.49 -10.51 -12.46
C HIS A 151 -6.95 -10.05 -12.32
N HIS A 152 -7.85 -10.95 -11.94
CA HIS A 152 -9.25 -10.62 -11.70
C HIS A 152 -9.45 -9.50 -10.66
N TYR A 153 -8.68 -9.56 -9.57
CA TYR A 153 -8.73 -8.57 -8.48
C TYR A 153 -8.03 -7.26 -8.83
N LEU A 154 -7.03 -7.29 -9.73
CA LEU A 154 -6.35 -6.08 -10.20
C LEU A 154 -7.21 -5.29 -11.20
N ASP A 155 -7.96 -5.99 -12.07
CA ASP A 155 -8.85 -5.34 -13.03
C ASP A 155 -10.06 -4.67 -12.36
N HIS A 156 -10.54 -5.27 -11.28
CA HIS A 156 -11.74 -4.82 -10.56
C HIS A 156 -11.42 -4.63 -9.07
N PRO A 157 -10.66 -3.60 -8.70
CA PRO A 157 -10.37 -3.31 -7.30
C PRO A 157 -11.68 -2.96 -6.57
N LYS A 158 -11.95 -3.67 -5.47
CA LYS A 158 -13.16 -3.54 -4.64
C LYS A 158 -12.86 -2.90 -3.28
#